data_AF-A0A0G0XGE4-F1
#
_entry.id   AF-A0A0G0XGE4-F1
#
_cell.length_a   1.000
_cell.length_b   1.000
_cell.length_c   1.000
_cell.angle_alpha   90.00
_cell.angle_beta   90.00
_cell.angle_gamma   90.00
#
_symmetry.space_group_name_H-M   'P 1'
#
loop_
_entity.id
_entity.type
_entity.pdbx_description
1 polymer ?
#
loop_
_entity_poly.entity_id
_entity_poly.type
_entity_poly.pdbx_seq_one_letter_code
_entity_poly.pdbx_strand_id
1 'polypeptide(L)'
;MSMRSVGEILKAARHKKGMTIAEVSDLTKIRKKYLEHIENSKWVELPGAAYITGFVKRYADTVDLDAEKVSIVFRREFTYQQKQEVLPESIKNPPLNRSPIFLTIKRFLSKLIG
;
A
#
# COMPACT_ATOMS: atom_id res chain seq x y z
N MET A 1 -7.64 18.64 -2.11
CA MET A 1 -6.67 18.06 -3.07
C MET A 1 -6.53 16.59 -2.72
N SER A 2 -6.95 15.68 -3.59
CA SER A 2 -6.72 14.24 -3.36
C SER A 2 -5.22 13.96 -3.41
N MET A 3 -4.67 13.33 -2.37
CA MET A 3 -3.30 12.83 -2.41
C MET A 3 -3.25 11.71 -3.44
N ARG A 4 -2.49 11.90 -4.53
CA ARG A 4 -2.31 10.86 -5.55
C ARG A 4 -1.47 9.71 -4.99
N SER A 5 -1.81 8.48 -5.37
CA SER A 5 -1.01 7.30 -5.03
C SER A 5 0.32 7.30 -5.80
N VAL A 6 1.29 6.52 -5.35
CA VAL A 6 2.55 6.31 -6.10
C VAL A 6 2.29 5.74 -7.49
N GLY A 7 1.33 4.82 -7.62
CA GLY A 7 0.93 4.28 -8.91
C GLY A 7 0.43 5.35 -9.88
N GLU A 8 -0.41 6.26 -9.39
CA GLU A 8 -0.93 7.39 -10.17
C GLU A 8 0.17 8.38 -10.56
N ILE A 9 1.12 8.66 -9.65
CA ILE A 9 2.26 9.54 -9.92
C ILE A 9 3.12 8.97 -11.05
N LEU A 10 3.47 7.68 -10.99
CA LEU A 10 4.29 7.02 -12.00
C LEU A 10 3.57 6.96 -13.35
N LYS A 11 2.28 6.59 -13.36
CA LYS A 11 1.45 6.55 -14.57
C LYS A 11 1.37 7.92 -15.25
N ALA A 12 1.14 8.98 -14.46
CA ALA A 12 1.06 10.33 -14.98
C ALA A 12 2.39 10.79 -15.58
N ALA A 13 3.52 10.49 -14.93
CA ALA A 13 4.85 10.80 -15.46
C ALA A 13 5.16 10.04 -16.76
N ARG A 14 4.83 8.73 -16.82
CA ARG A 14 4.95 7.94 -18.04
C ARG A 14 4.14 8.56 -19.19
N HIS A 15 2.88 8.92 -18.94
CA HIS A 15 2.03 9.56 -19.95
C HIS A 15 2.58 10.92 -20.40
N LYS A 16 3.11 11.73 -19.46
CA LYS A 16 3.75 13.01 -19.78
C LYS A 16 4.98 12.86 -20.67
N LYS A 17 5.71 11.75 -20.51
CA LYS A 17 6.85 11.37 -21.36
C LYS A 17 6.43 10.78 -22.72
N GLY A 18 5.14 10.54 -22.94
CA GLY A 18 4.65 9.88 -24.16
C GLY A 18 5.02 8.40 -24.26
N MET A 19 5.41 7.76 -23.15
CA MET A 19 5.90 6.38 -23.14
C MET A 19 4.76 5.38 -22.98
N THR A 20 4.82 4.30 -23.72
CA THR A 20 4.02 3.10 -23.52
C THR A 20 4.55 2.29 -22.34
N ILE A 21 3.68 1.46 -21.76
CA ILE A 21 4.09 0.54 -20.70
C ILE A 21 5.11 -0.52 -21.20
N ALA A 22 5.08 -0.83 -22.51
CA ALA A 22 6.02 -1.75 -23.14
C ALA A 22 7.44 -1.15 -23.20
N GLU A 23 7.56 0.11 -23.62
CA GLU A 23 8.87 0.80 -23.63
C GLU A 23 9.47 0.91 -22.22
N VAL A 24 8.65 1.21 -21.21
CA VAL A 24 9.12 1.18 -19.81
C VAL A 24 9.57 -0.22 -19.41
N SER A 25 8.83 -1.27 -19.81
CA SER A 25 9.22 -2.66 -19.57
C SER A 25 10.59 -2.98 -20.19
N ASP A 26 10.82 -2.53 -21.42
CA ASP A 26 12.06 -2.77 -22.14
C ASP A 26 13.26 -2.04 -21.53
N LEU A 27 13.08 -0.81 -21.06
CA LEU A 27 14.15 -0.02 -20.42
C LEU A 27 14.47 -0.51 -19.00
N THR A 28 13.43 -0.84 -18.23
CA THR A 28 13.59 -1.24 -16.83
C THR A 28 13.92 -2.72 -16.67
N LYS A 29 13.62 -3.54 -17.67
CA LYS A 29 13.59 -5.02 -17.61
C LYS A 29 12.61 -5.58 -16.59
N ILE A 30 11.67 -4.76 -16.13
CA ILE A 30 10.56 -5.18 -15.27
C ILE A 30 9.45 -5.70 -16.17
N ARG A 31 8.89 -6.88 -15.88
CA ARG A 31 7.79 -7.44 -16.68
C ARG A 31 6.62 -6.46 -16.73
N LYS A 32 6.04 -6.24 -17.92
CA LYS A 32 4.88 -5.35 -18.14
C LYS A 32 3.76 -5.53 -17.11
N LYS A 33 3.38 -6.77 -16.79
CA LYS A 33 2.35 -7.08 -15.77
C LYS A 33 2.64 -6.45 -14.40
N TYR A 34 3.91 -6.37 -13.99
CA TYR A 34 4.29 -5.78 -12.71
C TYR A 34 4.25 -4.26 -12.76
N LEU A 35 4.63 -3.64 -13.87
CA LEU A 35 4.47 -2.20 -14.07
C LEU A 35 2.99 -1.80 -14.03
N GLU A 36 2.12 -2.62 -14.63
CA GLU A 36 0.66 -2.43 -14.55
C GLU A 36 0.15 -2.56 -13.11
N HIS A 37 0.61 -3.55 -12.34
CA HIS A 37 0.26 -3.66 -10.92
C HIS A 37 0.74 -2.44 -10.11
N ILE A 38 1.94 -1.93 -10.38
CA ILE A 38 2.47 -0.71 -9.74
C ILE A 38 1.58 0.50 -10.07
N GLU A 39 1.21 0.71 -11.34
CA GLU A 39 0.33 1.83 -11.72
C GLU A 39 -1.06 1.77 -11.09
N ASN A 40 -1.52 0.56 -10.73
CA ASN A 40 -2.81 0.34 -10.07
C ASN A 40 -2.68 0.15 -8.55
N SER A 41 -1.52 0.41 -7.95
CA SER A 41 -1.23 0.18 -6.52
C SER A 41 -1.60 -1.24 -6.02
N LYS A 42 -1.49 -2.26 -6.87
CA LYS A 42 -1.77 -3.67 -6.57
C LYS A 42 -0.52 -4.38 -6.03
N TRP A 43 -0.08 -3.99 -4.84
CA TRP A 43 1.23 -4.43 -4.32
C TRP A 43 1.30 -5.90 -3.91
N VAL A 44 0.17 -6.51 -3.55
CA VAL A 44 0.05 -7.94 -3.21
C VAL A 44 0.37 -8.85 -4.40
N GLU A 45 0.17 -8.34 -5.63
CA GLU A 45 0.39 -9.08 -6.88
C GLU A 45 1.84 -9.00 -7.39
N LEU A 46 2.74 -8.38 -6.62
CA LEU A 46 4.15 -8.23 -6.95
C LEU A 46 5.01 -9.28 -6.22
N PRO A 47 6.18 -9.65 -6.80
CA PRO A 47 7.16 -10.43 -6.05
C PRO A 47 7.58 -9.63 -4.82
N GLY A 48 7.80 -10.33 -3.68
CA GLY A 48 7.79 -9.77 -2.32
C GLY A 48 8.48 -8.40 -2.10
N ALA A 49 8.14 -7.75 -0.99
CA ALA A 49 8.39 -6.32 -0.72
C ALA A 49 9.78 -5.75 -1.08
N ALA A 50 10.85 -6.54 -0.95
CA ALA A 50 12.20 -6.14 -1.33
C ALA A 50 12.31 -5.75 -2.82
N TYR A 51 11.61 -6.45 -3.71
CA TYR A 51 11.62 -6.18 -5.15
C TYR A 51 10.80 -4.95 -5.51
N ILE A 52 9.68 -4.73 -4.81
CA ILE A 52 8.74 -3.63 -5.11
C ILE A 52 9.44 -2.27 -5.00
N THR A 53 10.23 -2.07 -3.94
CA THR A 53 10.97 -0.81 -3.74
C THR A 53 11.94 -0.56 -4.90
N GLY A 54 12.66 -1.59 -5.34
CA GLY A 54 13.56 -1.51 -6.49
C GLY A 54 12.82 -1.19 -7.79
N PHE A 55 11.66 -1.80 -8.01
CA PHE A 55 10.83 -1.54 -9.19
C PHE A 55 10.30 -0.11 -9.21
N VAL A 56 9.80 0.40 -8.09
CA VAL A 56 9.32 1.78 -7.97
C VAL A 56 10.44 2.77 -8.24
N LYS A 57 11.63 2.58 -7.67
CA LYS A 57 12.79 3.45 -7.92
C LYS A 57 13.19 3.44 -9.40
N ARG A 58 13.36 2.25 -9.98
CA ARG A 58 13.78 2.12 -11.38
C ARG A 58 12.75 2.67 -12.37
N TYR A 59 11.46 2.50 -12.07
CA TYR A 59 10.41 3.12 -12.87
C TYR A 59 10.47 4.65 -12.74
N ALA A 60 10.56 5.19 -11.53
CA ALA A 60 10.67 6.64 -11.31
C ALA A 60 11.84 7.26 -12.10
N ASP A 61 13.04 6.68 -12.03
CA ASP A 61 14.20 7.14 -12.80
C ASP A 61 13.94 7.13 -14.31
N THR A 62 13.27 6.09 -14.83
CA THR A 62 12.97 5.93 -16.26
C THR A 62 12.03 7.03 -16.79
N VAL A 63 11.21 7.63 -15.92
CA VAL A 63 10.25 8.69 -16.28
C VAL A 63 10.67 10.08 -15.77
N ASP A 64 11.97 10.26 -15.48
CA ASP A 64 12.59 11.50 -14.98
C ASP A 64 11.97 12.03 -13.67
N LEU A 65 11.53 11.13 -12.79
CA LEU A 65 11.18 11.48 -11.42
C LEU A 65 12.36 11.24 -10.48
N ASP A 66 12.36 11.97 -9.38
CA ASP A 66 13.30 11.74 -8.27
C ASP A 66 12.95 10.43 -7.57
N ALA A 67 13.70 9.36 -7.90
CA ALA A 67 13.43 8.02 -7.39
C ALA A 67 13.48 7.92 -5.87
N GLU A 68 14.33 8.71 -5.21
CA GLU A 68 14.40 8.66 -3.74
C GLU A 68 13.13 9.27 -3.14
N LYS A 69 12.68 10.42 -3.63
CA LYS A 69 11.40 11.02 -3.20
C LYS A 69 10.21 10.09 -3.45
N VAL A 70 10.13 9.49 -4.64
CA VAL A 70 9.04 8.54 -4.97
C VAL A 70 9.10 7.32 -4.04
N SER A 71 10.28 6.78 -3.75
CA SER A 71 10.43 5.65 -2.82
C SER A 71 10.00 5.98 -1.38
N ILE A 72 10.25 7.21 -0.91
CA ILE A 72 9.79 7.67 0.41
C ILE A 72 8.26 7.69 0.47
N VAL A 73 7.62 8.22 -0.57
CA VAL A 73 6.15 8.24 -0.67
C VAL A 73 5.61 6.80 -0.70
N PHE A 74 6.23 5.93 -1.49
CA PHE A 74 5.87 4.51 -1.58
C PHE A 74 5.95 3.81 -0.23
N ARG A 75 7.05 3.96 0.52
CA ARG A 75 7.22 3.34 1.84
C ARG A 75 6.09 3.73 2.81
N ARG A 76 5.62 4.98 2.75
CA ARG A 76 4.49 5.47 3.56
C ARG A 76 3.18 4.81 3.15
N GLU A 77 2.89 4.77 1.84
CA GLU A 77 1.67 4.15 1.29
C GLU A 77 1.63 2.63 1.56
N PHE A 78 2.73 1.92 1.26
CA PHE A 78 2.83 0.47 1.39
C PHE A 78 2.71 -0.01 2.84
N THR A 79 3.36 0.68 3.78
CA THR A 79 3.24 0.36 5.22
C THR A 79 1.81 0.53 5.72
N TYR A 80 1.11 1.56 5.24
CA TYR A 80 -0.28 1.81 5.59
C TYR A 80 -1.20 0.71 5.05
N GLN A 81 -1.02 0.29 3.80
CA GLN A 81 -1.82 -0.78 3.20
C GLN A 81 -1.58 -2.13 3.85
N GLN A 82 -0.33 -2.50 4.17
CA GLN A 82 -0.06 -3.71 4.93
C GLN A 82 -0.81 -3.71 6.26
N LYS A 83 -0.76 -2.59 7.02
CA LYS A 83 -1.49 -2.50 8.29
C LYS A 83 -3.00 -2.68 8.10
N GLN A 84 -3.58 -2.16 7.03
CA GLN A 84 -5.01 -2.37 6.74
C GLN A 84 -5.33 -3.82 6.36
N GLU A 85 -4.44 -4.54 5.67
CA GLU A 85 -4.67 -5.94 5.28
C GLU A 85 -4.61 -6.91 6.47
N VAL A 86 -3.70 -6.70 7.44
CA VAL A 86 -3.62 -7.56 8.65
C VAL A 86 -4.69 -7.26 9.71
N LEU A 87 -5.43 -6.15 9.61
CA LEU A 87 -6.51 -5.87 10.55
C LEU A 87 -7.72 -6.78 10.27
N PRO A 88 -8.19 -7.57 11.26
CA PRO A 88 -9.39 -8.40 11.09
C PRO A 88 -10.60 -7.53 10.72
N GLU A 89 -11.50 -8.08 9.89
CA GLU A 89 -12.72 -7.42 9.38
C GLU A 89 -13.53 -6.72 10.48
N SER A 90 -13.56 -7.32 11.68
CA SER A 90 -14.26 -6.83 12.87
C SER A 90 -13.73 -5.50 13.42
N ILE A 91 -12.50 -5.09 13.08
CA ILE A 91 -11.93 -3.80 13.45
C ILE A 91 -12.19 -2.75 12.34
N LYS A 92 -12.29 -3.17 11.07
CA LYS A 92 -12.59 -2.28 9.94
C LYS A 92 -14.04 -1.77 9.98
N ASN A 93 -14.96 -2.64 10.37
CA ASN A 93 -16.36 -2.32 10.63
C ASN A 93 -16.67 -2.68 12.09
N PRO A 94 -16.48 -1.76 13.05
CA PRO A 94 -16.79 -2.07 14.44
C PRO A 94 -18.27 -2.47 14.51
N PRO A 95 -18.61 -3.66 15.05
CA PRO A 95 -20.00 -4.02 15.23
C PRO A 95 -20.64 -2.92 16.10
N LEU A 96 -21.66 -2.25 15.56
CA LEU A 96 -22.45 -1.23 16.27
C LEU A 96 -23.16 -1.76 17.53
N ASN A 97 -23.01 -3.05 17.83
CA ASN A 97 -23.59 -3.68 18.98
C ASN A 97 -22.70 -3.51 20.22
N ARG A 98 -22.90 -2.42 20.96
CA ARG A 98 -22.41 -2.27 22.33
C ARG A 98 -23.18 -3.23 23.24
N SER A 99 -22.82 -4.51 23.25
CA SER A 99 -23.30 -5.43 24.28
C SER A 99 -22.46 -5.27 25.55
N PRO A 100 -23.07 -5.13 26.75
CA PRO A 100 -22.44 -4.69 28.00
C PRO A 100 -21.58 -5.76 28.68
N ILE A 101 -21.06 -6.73 27.93
CA ILE A 101 -20.38 -7.91 28.48
C ILE A 101 -19.04 -7.53 29.16
N PHE A 102 -18.41 -6.42 28.74
CA PHE A 102 -17.21 -5.89 29.38
C PHE A 102 -17.43 -5.34 30.80
N LEU A 103 -18.68 -5.12 31.25
CA LEU A 103 -18.96 -4.63 32.61
C LEU A 103 -19.06 -5.76 33.65
N THR A 104 -19.15 -7.03 33.25
CA THR A 104 -19.36 -8.14 34.21
C THR A 104 -18.06 -8.78 34.70
N ILE A 105 -16.92 -8.65 34.00
CA ILE A 105 -15.61 -9.07 34.56
C ILE A 105 -15.31 -8.27 35.84
N LYS A 106 -15.67 -6.98 35.86
CA LYS A 106 -15.55 -6.14 37.06
C LYS A 106 -16.52 -6.49 38.20
N ARG A 107 -17.50 -7.38 37.98
CA ARG A 107 -18.44 -7.85 39.03
C ARG A 107 -18.15 -9.26 39.52
N PHE A 108 -17.22 -9.99 38.88
CA PHE A 108 -16.84 -11.35 39.30
C PHE A 108 -15.59 -11.40 40.20
N LEU A 109 -14.80 -10.32 40.24
CA LEU A 109 -13.63 -10.21 41.13
C LEU A 109 -13.95 -9.62 42.52
N SER A 110 -15.16 -9.12 42.77
CA SER A 110 -15.57 -8.59 44.08
C SER A 110 -16.30 -9.61 44.98
N LYS A 111 -16.20 -10.91 44.66
CA LYS A 111 -16.75 -12.00 45.48
C LYS A 111 -15.70 -13.05 45.89
N LEU A 112 -14.43 -12.77 45.68
CA LEU A 112 -13.30 -13.64 46.08
C LEU A 112 -12.39 -13.01 47.13
N ILE A 113 -12.66 -11.77 47.53
CA ILE A 113 -12.08 -11.12 48.70
C ILE A 113 -13.30 -10.50 49.40
N GLY A 114 -13.50 -10.85 50.67
CA GLY A 114 -14.66 -10.44 51.47
C GLY A 114 -14.84 -8.94 51.60
#